data_AF-A0A969LAL2-F1
#
_entry.id   AF-A0A969LAL2-F1
#
_cell.length_a   1.000
_cell.length_b   1.000
_cell.length_c   1.000
_cell.angle_alpha   90.00
_cell.angle_beta   90.00
_cell.angle_gamma   90.00
#
_symmetry.space_group_name_H-M   'P 1'
#
loop_
_entity.id
_entity.type
_entity.pdbx_description
1 polymer ?
#
loop_
_entity_poly.entity_id
_entity_poly.type
_entity_poly.pdbx_seq_one_letter_code
_entity_poly.pdbx_strand_id
1 'polypeptide(L)' 'MTGTPGELAQKLEVSERTAKRMIAQLRESGLDIRYCRYENSYILEKYH' A
#
# COMPACT_ATOMS: atom_id res chain seq x y z
N MET A 1 -4.85 -1.04 -10.35
CA MET A 1 -3.74 -1.55 -9.52
C MET A 1 -3.08 -0.39 -8.81
N THR A 2 -2.72 -0.56 -7.54
CA THR A 2 -2.14 0.52 -6.72
C THR A 2 -0.74 0.91 -7.19
N GLY A 3 -0.01 0.01 -7.84
CA GLY A 3 1.34 0.26 -8.35
C GLY A 3 2.41 -0.08 -7.31
N THR A 4 3.68 0.12 -7.68
CA THR A 4 4.81 0.09 -6.75
C THR A 4 4.66 1.13 -5.64
N PRO A 5 5.41 1.04 -4.52
CA PRO A 5 5.36 2.06 -3.48
C PRO A 5 5.64 3.48 -4.00
N GLY A 6 6.56 3.61 -4.97
CA GLY A 6 6.88 4.89 -5.61
C GLY A 6 5.77 5.40 -6.52
N GLU A 7 5.11 4.53 -7.28
CA GLU A 7 3.96 4.90 -8.11
C GLU A 7 2.75 5.28 -7.25
N LEU A 8 2.50 4.55 -6.16
CA LEU A 8 1.48 4.90 -5.18
C LEU A 8 1.75 6.27 -4.56
N ALA A 9 3.01 6.55 -4.22
CA ALA A 9 3.41 7.83 -3.65
C ALA A 9 3.19 8.99 -4.65
N GLN A 10 3.53 8.79 -5.92
CA GLN A 10 3.28 9.77 -6.98
C GLN A 10 1.77 10.04 -7.17
N LYS A 11 0.95 8.99 -7.22
CA LYS A 11 -0.52 9.12 -7.35
C LYS A 11 -1.16 9.89 -6.20
N LEU A 12 -0.57 9.79 -5.00
CA LEU A 12 -1.04 10.46 -3.79
C LEU A 12 -0.36 11.81 -3.55
N GLU A 13 0.57 12.22 -4.42
CA GLU A 13 1.38 13.44 -4.28
C GLU A 13 2.11 13.54 -2.94
N VAL A 14 2.63 12.40 -2.45
CA VAL A 14 3.39 12.31 -1.20
C VAL A 14 4.76 11.68 -1.44
N SER A 15 5.65 11.79 -0.45
CA SER A 15 6.91 11.05 -0.48
C SER A 15 6.67 9.53 -0.37
N GLU A 16 7.57 8.72 -0.93
CA GLU A 16 7.50 7.26 -0.78
C GLU A 16 7.54 6.83 0.69
N ARG A 17 8.26 7.57 1.54
CA ARG A 17 8.28 7.36 2.99
C ARG A 17 6.90 7.59 3.62
N THR A 18 6.20 8.63 3.20
CA THR A 18 4.84 8.94 3.66
C THR A 18 3.87 7.84 3.22
N ALA A 19 3.92 7.42 1.95
CA ALA A 19 3.07 6.34 1.44
C ALA A 19 3.29 5.03 2.23
N LYS A 20 4.55 4.66 2.50
CA LYS A 20 4.88 3.49 3.34
C LYS A 20 4.32 3.62 4.76
N ARG A 21 4.38 4.81 5.37
CA ARG A 21 3.78 5.08 6.69
C ARG A 21 2.27 4.93 6.67
N MET A 22 1.60 5.43 5.64
CA MET A 22 0.14 5.30 5.49
C MET A 22 -0.27 3.83 5.38
N ILE A 23 0.45 3.02 4.58
CA ILE A 23 0.22 1.58 4.51
C ILE A 23 0.46 0.89 5.86
N ALA A 24 1.48 1.30 6.61
CA ALA A 24 1.73 0.78 7.96
C ALA A 24 0.56 1.08 8.91
N GLN A 25 0.05 2.32 8.91
CA GLN A 25 -1.12 2.70 9.71
C GLN A 25 -2.37 1.89 9.36
N LEU A 26 -2.59 1.59 8.08
CA LEU A 26 -3.70 0.75 7.65
C LEU A 26 -3.54 -0.71 8.14
N ARG A 27 -2.31 -1.22 8.19
CA ARG A 27 -2.04 -2.54 8.80
C ARG A 27 -2.29 -2.54 10.30
N GLU A 28 -1.87 -1.48 10.98
CA GLU A 28 -2.10 -1.28 12.41
C GLU A 28 -3.60 -1.15 12.73
N SER A 29 -4.40 -0.58 11.82
CA SER A 29 -5.87 -0.56 11.95
C SER A 29 -6.54 -1.91 11.70
N GLY A 30 -5.77 -2.98 11.49
CA GLY A 30 -6.28 -4.31 11.22
C GLY A 30 -6.74 -4.49 9.78
N LEU A 31 -6.08 -3.90 8.79
CA LEU A 31 -6.26 -4.30 7.39
C LEU A 31 -5.08 -5.17 6.95
N ASP A 32 -5.35 -6.36 6.42
CA ASP A 32 -4.30 -7.22 5.87
C ASP A 32 -3.91 -6.73 4.46
N ILE A 33 -3.04 -5.72 4.44
CA ILE A 33 -2.48 -5.14 3.22
C ILE A 33 -1.12 -5.76 2.93
N ARG A 34 -1.03 -6.54 1.86
CA ARG A 34 0.22 -7.11 1.36
C ARG A 34 0.61 -6.54 0.02
N TYR A 35 1.91 -6.35 -0.18
CA TYR A 35 2.42 -5.93 -1.48
C TYR A 35 2.75 -7.16 -2.32
N CYS A 36 2.04 -7.34 -3.45
CA CYS A 36 2.35 -8.35 -4.43
C CYS A 36 3.36 -7.79 -5.44
N ARG A 37 4.57 -8.38 -5.45
CA ARG A 37 5.63 -7.99 -6.39
C ARG A 37 5.35 -8.41 -7.83
N TYR A 38 4.60 -9.49 -8.02
CA TYR A 38 4.23 -9.98 -9.36
C TYR A 38 3.24 -9.02 -10.04
N GLU A 39 2.20 -8.63 -9.30
CA GLU A 39 1.16 -7.69 -9.77
C GLU A 39 1.56 -6.22 -9.64
N ASN A 40 2.73 -5.93 -9.06
CA ASN A 40 3.16 -4.59 -8.65
C ASN A 40 2.03 -3.80 -7.98
N SER A 41 1.37 -4.40 -6.99
CA SER A 41 0.17 -3.81 -6.38
C SER A 41 0.03 -4.26 -4.93
N TYR A 42 -0.43 -3.34 -4.08
CA TYR A 42 -0.99 -3.65 -2.77
C TYR A 42 -2.34 -4.35 -2.96
N ILE A 43 -2.49 -5.49 -2.28
CA ILE A 43 -3.67 -6.35 -2.25
C ILE A 43 -4.22 -6.33 -0.81
N LEU A 44 -5.53 -6.20 -0.71
CA LEU A 44 -6.29 -6.37 0.53
C LEU A 44 -6.75 -7.83 0.59
N GLU A 45 -6.30 -8.61 1.57
CA GLU A 45 -7.00 -9.85 1.87
C GLU A 45 -8.27 -9.50 2.67
N LYS A 46 -9.43 -9.91 2.15
CA LYS A 46 -10.71 -9.63 2.78
C LYS A 46 -10.75 -10.29 4.16
N TYR A 47 -11.07 -9.49 5.17
CA TYR A 47 -11.63 -10.01 6.43
C TYR A 47 -12.90 -10.78 6.11
N HIS A 48 -12.96 -12.02 6.57
CA HIS A 48 -14.10 -12.92 6.47
C HIS A 48 -15.09 -12.70 7.62
#